data_AF-A0A3M0Y373-F1
#
_entry.id   AF-A0A3M0Y373-F1
#
_cell.length_a   1.000
_cell.length_b   1.000
_cell.length_c   1.000
_cell.angle_alpha   90.00
_cell.angle_beta   90.00
_cell.angle_gamma   90.00
#
_symmetry.space_group_name_H-M   'P 1'
#
loop_
_entity.id
_entity.type
_entity.pdbx_description
1 polymer ?
#
loop_
_entity_poly.entity_id
_entity_poly.type
_entity_poly.pdbx_seq_one_letter_code
_entity_poly.pdbx_strand_id
1 'polypeptide(L)'
;LRRHAPHDLLDAPGTADLTADVDFAALARAAQEAGARTHGPVRQGDFLRALGLEARAAALSRRATPAQARDIAAAVRRLADPAEMGRVFKVLALAHRDLGTPAGFP
;
A
#
# COMPACT_ATOMS: atom_id res chain seq x y z
N LEU A 1 10.71 12.73 9.36
CA LEU A 1 11.51 11.48 9.38
C LEU A 1 12.97 11.82 9.10
N ARG A 2 13.90 11.34 9.93
CA ARG A 2 15.34 11.48 9.67
C ARG A 2 16.00 10.13 9.93
N ARG A 3 16.71 9.57 8.94
CA ARG A 3 17.34 8.23 9.01
C ARG A 3 16.39 7.13 9.53
N HIS A 4 15.18 7.06 9.01
CA HIS A 4 14.14 6.08 9.40
C HIS A 4 13.63 6.17 10.85
N ALA A 5 13.85 7.29 11.54
CA ALA A 5 13.29 7.54 12.86
C ALA A 5 12.33 8.74 12.85
N PRO A 6 11.30 8.74 13.73
CA PRO A 6 10.54 9.94 14.04
C PRO A 6 11.49 11.07 14.44
N HIS A 7 11.22 12.26 13.95
CA HIS A 7 11.98 13.47 14.27
C HIS A 7 10.97 14.56 14.60
N ASP A 8 11.30 15.44 15.54
CA ASP A 8 10.44 16.56 15.87
C ASP A 8 10.22 17.43 14.62
N LEU A 9 8.99 17.86 14.42
CA LEU A 9 8.58 18.64 13.25
C LEU A 9 9.27 20.01 13.20
N LEU A 10 9.55 20.60 14.36
CA LEU A 10 10.11 21.95 14.46
C LEU A 10 11.62 21.96 14.71
N ASP A 11 12.24 20.79 14.89
CA ASP A 11 13.68 20.69 15.05
C ASP A 11 14.39 20.72 13.68
N ALA A 12 15.37 21.60 13.55
CA ALA A 12 16.16 21.85 12.33
C ALA A 12 15.36 21.76 11.01
N PRO A 13 14.46 22.71 10.72
CA PRO A 13 13.63 22.70 9.52
C PRO A 13 14.45 22.56 8.23
N GLY A 14 13.94 21.75 7.30
CA GLY A 14 14.62 21.43 6.04
C GLY A 14 15.61 20.27 6.12
N THR A 15 15.86 19.68 7.30
CA THR A 15 16.79 18.55 7.47
C THR A 15 16.12 17.17 7.56
N ALA A 16 14.79 17.13 7.48
CA ALA A 16 14.00 15.91 7.60
C ALA A 16 12.81 15.94 6.63
N ASP A 17 12.42 14.75 6.17
CA ASP A 17 11.25 14.58 5.32
C ASP A 17 9.98 14.70 6.16
N LEU A 18 9.04 15.54 5.70
CA LEU A 18 7.73 15.70 6.31
C LEU A 18 6.71 14.84 5.55
N THR A 19 5.85 14.15 6.29
CA THR A 19 4.75 13.36 5.73
C THR A 19 3.53 13.49 6.64
N ALA A 20 2.36 13.29 6.06
CA ALA A 20 1.08 13.28 6.76
C ALA A 20 0.22 12.13 6.20
N ASP A 21 -0.75 11.69 7.01
CA ASP A 21 -1.72 10.71 6.55
C ASP A 21 -2.57 11.29 5.40
N VAL A 22 -2.81 10.45 4.40
CA VAL A 22 -3.69 10.79 3.28
C VAL A 22 -5.14 10.61 3.72
N ASP A 23 -5.96 11.66 3.56
CA ASP A 23 -7.41 11.58 3.73
C ASP A 23 -8.06 10.94 2.49
N PHE A 24 -8.18 9.62 2.52
CA PHE A 24 -8.82 8.86 1.44
C PHE A 24 -10.32 9.14 1.29
N ALA A 25 -11.00 9.59 2.35
CA ALA A 25 -12.41 9.94 2.26
C ALA A 25 -12.60 11.26 1.50
N ALA A 26 -11.74 12.25 1.77
CA ALA A 26 -11.70 13.50 0.99
C ALA A 26 -11.35 13.24 -0.48
N LEU A 27 -10.33 12.41 -0.76
CA LEU A 27 -9.96 12.05 -2.14
C LEU A 27 -11.09 11.35 -2.88
N ALA A 28 -11.76 10.38 -2.25
CA ALA A 28 -12.86 9.66 -2.87
C ALA A 28 -14.03 10.60 -3.20
N ARG A 29 -14.38 11.50 -2.28
CA ARG A 29 -15.44 12.50 -2.48
C ARG A 29 -15.14 13.42 -3.65
N ALA A 30 -13.94 14.00 -3.69
CA ALA A 30 -13.52 14.88 -4.79
C ALA A 30 -13.57 14.15 -6.15
N ALA A 31 -13.15 12.89 -6.21
CA ALA A 31 -13.23 12.09 -7.43
C ALA A 31 -14.67 11.83 -7.89
N GLN A 32 -15.57 11.54 -6.94
CA GLN A 32 -16.99 11.30 -7.22
C GLN A 32 -17.69 12.56 -7.72
N GLU A 33 -17.42 13.72 -7.11
CA GLU A 33 -17.90 15.03 -7.54
C GLU A 33 -17.42 15.39 -8.95
N ALA A 34 -16.18 14.99 -9.30
CA ALA A 34 -15.63 15.12 -10.65
C ALA A 34 -16.16 14.05 -11.64
N GLY A 35 -17.08 13.17 -11.22
CA GLY A 35 -17.74 12.21 -12.09
C GLY A 35 -17.08 10.83 -12.17
N ALA A 36 -15.99 10.55 -11.45
CA ALA A 36 -15.40 9.22 -11.40
C ALA A 36 -16.18 8.27 -10.46
N ARG A 37 -16.03 6.97 -10.68
CA ARG A 37 -16.38 5.93 -9.68
C ARG A 37 -15.12 5.64 -8.86
N THR A 38 -15.31 5.41 -7.56
CA THR A 38 -14.21 5.08 -6.64
C THR A 38 -14.38 3.67 -6.09
N HIS A 39 -13.28 2.92 -5.97
CA HIS A 39 -13.23 1.60 -5.34
C HIS A 39 -12.24 1.63 -4.18
N GLY A 40 -12.67 1.15 -3.01
CA GLY A 40 -11.93 1.28 -1.75
C GLY A 40 -12.26 2.56 -0.96
N PRO A 41 -11.36 3.05 -0.09
CA PRO A 41 -10.02 2.52 0.11
C PRO A 41 -10.01 1.12 0.75
N VAL A 42 -9.03 0.30 0.38
CA VAL A 42 -8.74 -0.99 1.03
C VAL A 42 -7.34 -0.96 1.63
N ARG A 43 -7.06 -1.82 2.61
CA ARG A 43 -5.72 -1.95 3.19
C ARG A 43 -4.75 -2.55 2.16
N GLN A 44 -3.50 -2.10 2.16
CA GLN A 44 -2.47 -2.58 1.23
C GLN A 44 -2.32 -4.10 1.29
N GLY A 45 -2.30 -4.69 2.49
CA GLY A 45 -2.17 -6.13 2.64
C GLY A 45 -3.31 -6.88 1.95
N ASP A 46 -4.55 -6.45 2.17
CA ASP A 46 -5.72 -7.10 1.59
C ASP A 46 -5.75 -6.96 0.06
N PHE A 47 -5.41 -5.78 -0.45
CA PHE A 47 -5.27 -5.50 -1.88
C PHE A 47 -4.25 -6.42 -2.55
N LEU A 48 -3.04 -6.53 -1.99
CA LEU A 48 -1.97 -7.35 -2.57
C LEU A 48 -2.31 -8.84 -2.53
N ARG A 49 -2.97 -9.31 -1.46
CA ARG A 49 -3.44 -10.70 -1.36
C ARG A 49 -4.51 -11.01 -2.39
N ALA A 50 -5.47 -10.11 -2.59
CA ALA A 50 -6.49 -10.25 -3.62
C ALA A 50 -5.88 -10.32 -5.04
N LEU A 51 -4.71 -9.71 -5.25
CA LEU A 51 -3.93 -9.81 -6.49
C LEU A 51 -2.99 -11.03 -6.57
N GLY A 52 -2.97 -11.90 -5.56
CA GLY A 52 -2.18 -13.14 -5.57
C GLY A 52 -0.73 -13.01 -5.11
N LEU A 53 -0.45 -12.12 -4.15
CA LEU A 53 0.88 -11.93 -3.55
C LEU A 53 1.53 -13.25 -3.12
N GLU A 54 0.81 -14.11 -2.39
CA GLU A 54 1.32 -15.39 -1.88
C GLU A 54 1.71 -16.34 -3.01
N ALA A 55 0.87 -16.44 -4.05
CA ALA A 55 1.13 -17.29 -5.20
C ALA A 55 2.40 -16.83 -5.94
N ARG A 56 2.58 -15.52 -6.11
CA ARG A 56 3.77 -14.96 -6.73
C ARG A 56 5.03 -15.18 -5.88
N ALA A 57 4.94 -14.97 -4.57
CA ALA A 57 6.04 -15.20 -3.65
C ALA A 57 6.50 -16.66 -3.68
N ALA A 58 5.57 -17.61 -3.63
CA ALA A 58 5.87 -19.03 -3.75
C ALA A 58 6.56 -19.35 -5.10
N ALA A 59 6.09 -18.74 -6.20
CA ALA A 59 6.69 -18.94 -7.51
C ALA A 59 8.14 -18.44 -7.58
N LEU A 60 8.44 -17.28 -6.98
CA LEU A 60 9.79 -16.73 -6.93
C LEU A 60 10.72 -17.59 -6.05
N SER A 61 10.23 -18.04 -4.90
CA SER A 61 11.02 -18.84 -3.96
C SER A 61 11.45 -20.19 -4.52
N ARG A 62 10.73 -20.76 -5.50
CA ARG A 62 11.08 -22.07 -6.12
C ARG A 62 12.45 -22.11 -6.79
N ARG A 63 12.94 -20.98 -7.29
CA ARG A 63 14.26 -20.88 -7.96
C ARG A 63 15.25 -20.02 -7.18
N ALA A 64 14.89 -19.63 -5.97
CA ALA A 64 15.67 -18.74 -5.14
C ALA A 64 16.77 -19.50 -4.39
N THR A 65 17.92 -18.86 -4.23
CA THR A 65 18.89 -19.28 -3.21
C THR A 65 18.27 -19.15 -1.81
N PRO A 66 18.80 -19.83 -0.77
CA PRO A 66 18.29 -19.69 0.59
C PRO A 66 18.28 -18.25 1.11
N ALA A 67 19.25 -17.42 0.71
CA ALA A 67 19.27 -16.00 1.06
C ALA A 67 18.10 -15.25 0.42
N GLN A 68 17.92 -15.39 -0.90
CA GLN A 68 16.82 -14.76 -1.63
C GLN A 68 15.45 -15.20 -1.13
N ALA A 69 15.29 -16.48 -0.77
CA ALA A 69 14.03 -16.97 -0.20
C ALA A 69 13.68 -16.27 1.12
N ARG A 70 14.68 -16.01 1.98
CA ARG A 70 14.47 -15.23 3.21
C ARG A 70 14.10 -13.78 2.92
N ASP A 71 14.78 -13.17 1.94
CA ASP A 71 14.48 -11.78 1.54
C ASP A 71 13.06 -11.65 0.98
N ILE A 72 12.62 -12.61 0.15
CA ILE A 72 11.24 -12.67 -0.37
C ILE A 72 10.25 -12.78 0.78
N ALA A 73 10.48 -13.68 1.74
CA ALA A 73 9.59 -13.86 2.89
C ALA A 73 9.51 -12.59 3.76
N ALA A 74 10.64 -11.93 4.01
CA ALA A 74 10.69 -10.68 4.75
C ALA A 74 9.96 -9.54 4.01
N ALA A 75 10.11 -9.46 2.68
CA ALA A 75 9.42 -8.47 1.85
C ALA A 75 7.90 -8.68 1.86
N VAL A 76 7.43 -9.92 1.71
CA VAL A 76 5.99 -10.24 1.78
C VAL A 76 5.40 -9.84 3.13
N ARG A 77 6.09 -10.18 4.23
CA ARG A 77 5.67 -9.78 5.57
C ARG A 77 5.59 -8.27 5.70
N ARG A 78 6.66 -7.55 5.37
CA ARG A 78 6.69 -6.09 5.45
C ARG A 78 5.57 -5.43 4.65
N LEU A 79 5.26 -5.95 3.46
CA LEU A 79 4.24 -5.40 2.56
C LEU A 79 2.81 -5.69 3.01
N ALA A 80 2.52 -6.89 3.54
CA ALA A 80 1.15 -7.35 3.73
C ALA A 80 0.74 -7.66 5.17
N ASP A 81 1.69 -7.77 6.10
CA ASP A 81 1.40 -8.00 7.51
C ASP A 81 0.70 -6.77 8.13
N PRO A 82 -0.44 -6.95 8.84
CA PRO A 82 -1.13 -5.85 9.51
C PRO A 82 -0.34 -5.15 10.61
N ALA A 83 0.72 -5.77 11.16
CA ALA A 83 1.64 -5.17 12.11
C ALA A 83 2.74 -4.31 11.45
N GLU A 84 2.86 -4.39 10.12
CA GLU A 84 3.81 -3.66 9.29
C GLU A 84 3.05 -2.69 8.36
N MET A 85 3.42 -2.61 7.08
CA MET A 85 2.78 -1.70 6.12
C MET A 85 1.37 -2.15 5.71
N GLY A 86 1.01 -3.41 5.95
CA GLY A 86 -0.22 -4.00 5.44
C GLY A 86 -1.49 -3.29 5.89
N ARG A 87 -1.48 -2.68 7.09
CA ARG A 87 -2.60 -1.88 7.62
C ARG A 87 -2.42 -0.37 7.42
N VAL A 88 -1.18 0.11 7.54
CA VAL A 88 -0.86 1.55 7.50
C VAL A 88 -1.18 2.12 6.11
N PHE A 89 -0.71 1.44 5.06
CA PHE A 89 -0.94 1.82 3.67
C PHE A 89 -2.31 1.37 3.19
N LYS A 90 -2.90 2.18 2.31
CA LYS A 90 -4.23 1.98 1.75
C LYS A 90 -4.21 2.26 0.26
N VAL A 91 -5.13 1.63 -0.47
CA VAL A 91 -5.23 1.73 -1.93
C VAL A 91 -6.64 2.18 -2.28
N LEU A 92 -6.76 3.18 -3.15
CA LEU A 92 -8.01 3.70 -3.69
C LEU A 92 -7.88 3.74 -5.21
N ALA A 93 -8.84 3.17 -5.92
CA ALA A 93 -8.91 3.26 -7.38
C ALA A 93 -9.99 4.25 -7.82
N LEU A 94 -9.67 5.06 -8.82
CA LEU A 94 -10.57 5.98 -9.50
C LEU A 94 -10.72 5.47 -10.94
N ALA A 95 -11.95 5.23 -11.36
CA ALA A 95 -12.24 4.64 -12.67
C ALA A 95 -13.42 5.33 -13.35
N HIS A 96 -13.51 5.17 -14.67
CA HIS A 96 -14.71 5.56 -15.41
C HIS A 96 -15.92 4.79 -14.88
N ARG A 97 -17.10 5.41 -14.86
CA ARG A 97 -18.32 4.85 -14.22
C ARG A 97 -18.79 3.54 -14.84
N ASP A 98 -18.48 3.35 -16.12
CA ASP A 98 -18.86 2.20 -16.93
C ASP A 98 -17.86 1.03 -16.83
N LEU A 99 -16.71 1.24 -16.17
CA LEU A 99 -15.81 0.15 -15.86
C LEU A 99 -16.34 -0.59 -14.63
N GLY A 100 -16.26 -1.92 -14.68
CA GLY A 100 -16.55 -2.78 -13.54
C GLY A 100 -15.52 -2.62 -12.42
N THR A 101 -15.69 -3.40 -11.35
CA THR A 101 -14.75 -3.41 -10.22
C THR A 101 -13.34 -3.80 -10.69
N PRO A 102 -12.32 -2.95 -10.46
CA PRO A 102 -10.93 -3.28 -10.77
C PRO A 102 -10.43 -4.46 -9.93
N ALA A 103 -9.51 -5.24 -10.50
CA ALA A 103 -8.88 -6.35 -9.77
C ALA A 103 -8.21 -5.85 -8.46
N GLY A 104 -8.31 -6.67 -7.42
CA GLY A 104 -7.79 -6.34 -6.08
C GLY A 104 -8.76 -5.53 -5.21
N PHE A 105 -9.91 -5.10 -5.74
CA PHE A 105 -10.98 -4.46 -4.99
C PHE A 105 -12.22 -5.37 -4.90
N PRO A 106 -12.98 -5.33 -3.79
CA PRO A 106 -14.24 -6.05 -3.65
C PRO A 106 -15.36 -5.45 -4.52
#